data_AF-A0A2T4Z9A0-F1
#
_entry.id   AF-A0A2T4Z9A0-F1
#
_cell.length_a   1.000
_cell.length_b   1.000
_cell.length_c   1.000
_cell.angle_alpha   90.00
_cell.angle_beta   90.00
_cell.angle_gamma   90.00
#
_symmetry.space_group_name_H-M   'P 1'
#
loop_
_entity.id
_entity.type
_entity.pdbx_description
1 polymer ?
#
loop_
_entity_poly.entity_id
_entity_poly.type
_entity_poly.pdbx_seq_one_letter_code
_entity_poly.pdbx_strand_id
1 'polypeptide(L)'
;MLWKGFTGLLAAVLVWGLVGMEWNWIASSTLAEVIASQTGEEPFVLSGTMRLLDIQGGCWVLETAEGKRFQLDGTPEQLHTLRRDGARVTIYAVKAPDRYGTCMIGTWVKVIQIMGTG
;
A
#
# COMPACT_ATOMS: atom_id res chain seq x y z
N MET A 1 -2.06 -25.80 43.66
CA MET A 1 -2.53 -25.51 42.29
C MET A 1 -3.47 -24.32 42.37
N LEU A 2 -3.06 -23.13 41.94
CA LEU A 2 -4.02 -22.14 41.46
C LEU A 2 -3.30 -21.17 40.50
N TRP A 3 -3.94 -21.00 39.36
CA TRP A 3 -3.42 -20.52 38.08
C TRP A 3 -3.05 -19.03 38.13
N LYS A 4 -1.87 -18.68 37.59
CA LYS A 4 -1.54 -17.31 37.20
C LYS A 4 -2.33 -16.98 35.91
N GLY A 5 -3.11 -15.91 35.94
CA GLY A 5 -3.77 -15.36 34.76
C GLY A 5 -3.75 -13.84 34.81
N PHE A 6 -3.30 -13.24 33.71
CA PHE A 6 -3.34 -11.80 33.37
C PHE A 6 -2.37 -10.85 34.09
N THR A 7 -1.08 -10.99 33.75
CA THR A 7 -0.19 -9.83 33.61
C THR A 7 -0.31 -9.26 32.20
N GLY A 8 -0.89 -8.08 32.10
CA GLY A 8 -0.97 -7.25 30.91
C GLY A 8 -1.28 -5.79 31.28
N LEU A 9 -0.57 -5.28 32.29
CA LEU A 9 -0.21 -3.86 32.42
C LEU A 9 0.41 -3.39 31.08
N LEU A 10 0.38 -2.15 30.61
CA LEU A 10 0.03 -0.85 31.15
C LEU A 10 0.12 0.09 29.95
N ALA A 11 -0.90 0.89 29.69
CA ALA A 11 -0.75 2.26 29.20
C ALA A 11 -2.03 3.01 29.56
N ALA A 12 -2.26 3.16 30.87
CA ALA A 12 -3.26 4.08 31.38
C ALA A 12 -2.77 5.50 31.06
N VAL A 13 -3.32 6.12 30.01
CA VAL A 13 -3.18 7.54 29.77
C VAL A 13 -3.99 8.25 30.85
N LEU A 14 -3.29 8.69 31.90
CA LEU A 14 -3.83 9.56 32.95
C LEU A 14 -4.18 10.91 32.33
N VAL A 15 -5.45 11.08 31.95
CA VAL A 15 -6.03 12.38 31.59
C VAL A 15 -6.33 13.12 32.88
N TRP A 16 -5.42 14.02 33.28
CA TRP A 16 -5.71 15.01 34.31
C TRP A 16 -6.72 16.02 33.75
N GLY A 17 -7.80 16.22 34.50
CA GLY A 17 -8.93 17.05 34.10
C GLY A 17 -8.72 18.55 34.26
N LEU A 18 -9.74 19.26 33.76
CA LEU A 18 -10.13 20.64 34.06
C LEU A 18 -9.35 21.76 33.34
N VAL A 19 -9.64 22.01 32.06
CA VAL A 19 -9.97 23.34 31.51
C VAL A 19 -10.85 23.13 30.27
N GLY A 20 -12.00 23.81 30.22
CA GLY A 20 -12.92 23.71 29.09
C GLY A 20 -12.31 24.23 27.79
N MET A 21 -12.33 23.40 26.75
CA MET A 21 -12.47 23.79 25.36
C MET A 21 -12.68 22.50 24.55
N GLU A 22 -13.81 22.37 23.88
CA GLU A 22 -14.23 21.19 23.14
C GLU A 22 -13.38 21.01 21.88
N TRP A 23 -12.14 20.55 22.03
CA TRP A 23 -11.32 20.11 20.91
C TRP A 23 -11.65 18.65 20.64
N ASN A 24 -12.49 18.43 19.64
CA ASN A 24 -12.71 17.13 19.01
C ASN A 24 -11.37 16.64 18.44
N TRP A 25 -10.58 15.95 19.25
CA TRP A 25 -9.34 15.30 18.85
C TRP A 25 -9.71 14.08 18.00
N ILE A 26 -9.94 14.27 16.71
CA ILE A 26 -9.97 13.11 15.81
C ILE A 26 -8.53 12.59 15.79
N ALA A 27 -8.32 11.41 16.38
CA ALA A 27 -7.10 10.64 16.24
C ALA A 27 -6.75 10.58 14.74
N SER A 28 -5.72 11.32 14.34
CA SER A 28 -5.25 11.32 12.96
C SER A 28 -4.48 10.01 12.75
N SER A 29 -5.21 8.94 12.42
CA SER A 29 -4.57 7.74 11.92
C SER A 29 -3.88 8.08 10.61
N THR A 30 -2.64 7.62 10.46
CA THR A 30 -1.97 7.75 9.16
C THR A 30 -2.70 6.84 8.17
N LEU A 31 -2.92 7.30 6.94
CA LEU A 31 -3.60 6.50 5.90
C LEU A 31 -2.92 5.14 5.70
N ALA A 32 -1.59 5.07 5.88
CA ALA A 32 -0.83 3.83 5.80
C ALA A 32 -1.25 2.79 6.86
N GLU A 33 -1.48 3.21 8.09
CA GLU A 33 -1.87 2.32 9.20
C GLU A 33 -3.29 1.77 9.01
N VAL A 34 -4.21 2.62 8.53
CA VAL A 34 -5.58 2.19 8.20
C VAL A 34 -5.59 1.18 7.04
N ILE A 35 -4.75 1.38 6.02
CA ILE A 35 -4.68 0.48 4.86
C ILE A 35 -4.01 -0.86 5.22
N ALA A 36 -2.94 -0.82 6.02
CA ALA A 36 -2.28 -2.04 6.53
C ALA A 36 -3.26 -2.89 7.35
N SER A 37 -4.07 -2.26 8.20
CA SER A 37 -5.10 -2.93 9.00
C SER A 37 -6.20 -3.58 8.15
N GLN A 38 -6.58 -2.98 7.02
CA GLN A 38 -7.62 -3.52 6.14
C GLN A 38 -7.15 -4.64 5.21
N THR A 39 -5.87 -4.64 4.82
CA THR A 39 -5.32 -5.61 3.85
C THR A 39 -4.57 -6.76 4.51
N GLY A 40 -4.16 -6.60 5.78
CA GLY A 40 -3.30 -7.57 6.47
C GLY A 40 -1.87 -7.61 5.90
N GLU A 41 -1.56 -6.77 4.92
CA GLU A 41 -0.26 -6.66 4.29
C GLU A 41 0.37 -5.29 4.57
N GLU A 42 1.66 -5.30 4.91
CA GLU A 42 2.39 -4.07 5.16
C GLU A 42 2.70 -3.35 3.82
N PRO A 43 2.39 -2.05 3.73
CA PRO A 43 2.72 -1.26 2.56
C PRO A 43 4.23 -1.04 2.43
N PHE A 44 4.71 -1.05 1.19
CA PHE A 44 6.12 -0.91 0.83
C PHE A 44 6.32 0.06 -0.34
N VAL A 45 7.54 0.59 -0.44
CA VAL A 45 7.95 1.41 -1.58
C VAL A 45 8.44 0.48 -2.70
N LEU A 46 7.94 0.71 -3.91
CA LEU A 46 8.32 -0.02 -5.10
C LEU A 46 8.77 0.96 -6.19
N SER A 47 9.98 0.74 -6.72
CA SER A 47 10.53 1.52 -7.82
C SER A 47 10.85 0.63 -9.01
N GLY A 48 10.60 1.13 -10.22
CA GLY A 48 10.90 0.39 -11.44
C GLY A 48 10.70 1.21 -12.70
N THR A 49 10.73 0.51 -13.84
CA THR A 49 10.44 1.07 -15.16
C THR A 49 9.14 0.48 -15.67
N MET A 50 8.22 1.34 -16.11
CA MET A 50 6.98 0.90 -16.72
C MET A 50 7.26 0.32 -18.10
N ARG A 51 6.70 -0.86 -18.38
CA ARG A 51 6.85 -1.59 -19.63
C ARG A 51 5.50 -2.00 -20.19
N LEU A 52 5.32 -1.79 -21.49
CA LEU A 52 4.23 -2.40 -22.25
C LEU A 52 4.73 -3.71 -22.85
N LEU A 53 4.17 -4.83 -22.40
CA LEU A 53 4.43 -6.15 -22.96
C LEU A 53 3.42 -6.44 -24.06
N ASP A 54 3.90 -6.80 -25.24
CA ASP A 54 3.06 -7.20 -26.37
C ASP A 54 2.59 -8.65 -26.23
N ILE A 55 1.74 -8.88 -25.24
CA ILE A 55 1.09 -10.16 -24.98
C ILE A 55 -0.40 -9.91 -24.81
N GLN A 56 -1.23 -10.77 -25.39
CA GLN A 56 -2.69 -10.75 -25.24
C GLN A 56 -3.33 -9.34 -25.46
N GLY A 57 -2.77 -8.54 -26.37
CA GLY A 57 -3.28 -7.20 -26.68
C GLY A 57 -2.69 -6.05 -25.86
N GLY A 58 -1.69 -6.31 -25.01
CA GLY A 58 -0.91 -5.28 -24.32
C GLY A 58 -1.07 -5.31 -22.80
N CYS A 59 0.03 -5.57 -22.10
CA CYS A 59 0.05 -5.67 -20.64
C CYS A 59 1.06 -4.70 -20.04
N TRP A 60 0.56 -3.81 -19.19
CA TRP A 60 1.40 -2.87 -18.46
C TRP A 60 1.95 -3.51 -17.20
N VAL A 61 3.28 -3.48 -17.05
CA VAL A 61 3.97 -3.96 -15.86
C VAL A 61 5.00 -2.95 -15.39
N LEU A 62 5.26 -2.92 -14.09
CA LEU A 62 6.40 -2.25 -13.50
C LEU A 62 7.53 -3.27 -13.34
N GLU A 63 8.64 -3.05 -14.02
CA GLU A 63 9.83 -3.91 -13.96
C GLU A 63 10.91 -3.28 -13.07
N THR A 64 11.35 -4.01 -12.04
CA THR A 64 12.41 -3.54 -11.12
C THR A 64 13.79 -3.69 -11.74
N ALA A 65 14.80 -3.09 -11.12
CA ALA A 65 16.19 -3.23 -11.56
C ALA A 65 16.69 -4.69 -11.54
N GLU A 66 16.11 -5.52 -10.68
CA GLU A 66 16.41 -6.96 -10.57
C GLU A 66 15.59 -7.81 -11.56
N GLY A 67 14.80 -7.19 -12.45
CA GLY A 67 13.98 -7.87 -13.45
C GLY A 67 12.68 -8.47 -12.92
N LYS A 68 12.28 -8.16 -11.66
CA LYS A 68 10.97 -8.59 -11.14
C LYS A 68 9.87 -7.74 -11.78
N ARG A 69 8.76 -8.37 -12.11
CA ARG A 69 7.61 -7.71 -12.75
C ARG A 69 6.43 -7.66 -11.81
N PHE A 70 5.77 -6.50 -11.80
CA PHE A 70 4.60 -6.25 -11.00
C PHE A 70 3.47 -5.71 -11.86
N GLN A 71 2.28 -6.29 -11.73
CA GLN A 71 1.06 -5.74 -12.30
C GLN A 71 0.44 -4.78 -11.30
N LEU A 72 0.06 -3.60 -11.78
CA LEU A 72 -0.48 -2.54 -10.94
C LEU A 72 -2.01 -2.57 -10.96
N ASP A 73 -2.57 -2.64 -9.76
CA ASP A 73 -3.97 -2.35 -9.48
C ASP A 73 -4.10 -0.95 -8.87
N GLY A 74 -5.16 -0.22 -9.22
CA GLY A 74 -5.38 1.14 -8.75
C GLY A 74 -6.60 1.75 -9.43
N THR A 75 -6.88 3.02 -9.15
CA THR A 75 -7.93 3.74 -9.86
C THR A 75 -7.53 3.94 -11.32
N PRO A 76 -8.49 4.08 -12.26
CA PRO A 76 -8.18 4.37 -13.66
C PRO A 76 -7.24 5.56 -13.81
N GLU A 77 -7.44 6.63 -13.05
CA GLU A 77 -6.63 7.86 -13.11
C GLU A 77 -5.17 7.61 -12.71
N GLN A 78 -4.96 6.85 -11.63
CA GLN A 78 -3.63 6.42 -11.22
C GLN A 78 -2.96 5.60 -12.32
N LEU A 79 -3.65 4.59 -12.84
CA LEU A 79 -3.10 3.70 -13.86
C LEU A 79 -2.83 4.45 -15.17
N HIS A 80 -3.71 5.34 -15.61
CA HIS A 80 -3.49 6.15 -16.80
C HIS A 80 -2.24 7.02 -16.69
N THR A 81 -1.97 7.59 -15.51
CA THR A 81 -0.77 8.40 -15.25
C THR A 81 0.52 7.56 -15.37
N LEU A 82 0.47 6.28 -15.00
CA LEU A 82 1.62 5.38 -14.98
C LEU A 82 1.87 4.66 -16.32
N ARG A 83 0.91 4.65 -17.25
CA ARG A 83 1.01 3.92 -18.53
C ARG A 83 1.82 4.66 -19.59
N ARG A 84 3.13 4.76 -19.35
CA ARG A 84 4.11 5.28 -20.31
C ARG A 84 5.31 4.35 -20.37
N ASP A 85 5.59 3.78 -21.54
CA ASP A 85 6.70 2.84 -21.69
C ASP A 85 8.03 3.55 -21.45
N GLY A 86 8.92 2.90 -20.69
CA GLY A 86 10.22 3.45 -20.31
C GLY A 86 10.19 4.46 -19.16
N ALA A 87 9.01 4.85 -18.66
CA ALA A 87 8.91 5.80 -17.55
C ALA A 87 9.43 5.17 -16.24
N ARG A 88 10.25 5.92 -15.50
CA ARG A 88 10.69 5.49 -14.17
C ARG A 88 9.64 5.90 -13.15
N VAL A 89 9.19 4.97 -12.34
CA VAL A 89 8.09 5.18 -11.39
C VAL A 89 8.52 4.73 -10.00
N THR A 90 8.14 5.50 -8.99
CA THR A 90 8.16 5.09 -7.59
C THR A 90 6.75 5.20 -7.02
N ILE A 91 6.27 4.13 -6.41
CA ILE A 91 4.96 4.05 -5.77
C ILE A 91 5.08 3.53 -4.34
N TYR A 92 4.07 3.84 -3.54
CA TYR A 92 3.76 3.16 -2.30
C TYR A 92 2.62 2.18 -2.57
N ALA A 93 2.81 0.91 -2.22
CA ALA A 93 1.90 -0.16 -2.61
C ALA A 93 1.82 -1.27 -1.55
N VAL A 94 0.77 -2.09 -1.63
CA VAL A 94 0.62 -3.37 -0.90
C VAL A 94 0.49 -4.50 -1.93
N LYS A 95 0.82 -5.76 -1.59
CA LYS A 95 0.55 -6.83 -2.55
C LYS A 95 -0.97 -7.08 -2.59
N ALA A 96 -1.38 -7.66 -3.69
CA ALA A 96 -2.77 -7.99 -3.95
C ALA A 96 -2.83 -9.44 -4.47
N PRO A 97 -2.57 -10.44 -3.60
CA PRO A 97 -2.42 -11.84 -4.00
C PRO A 97 -3.69 -12.43 -4.61
N ASP A 98 -4.86 -11.91 -4.24
CA ASP A 98 -6.17 -12.34 -4.76
C ASP A 98 -6.51 -11.75 -6.14
N ARG A 99 -5.59 -10.96 -6.72
CA ARG A 99 -5.77 -10.37 -8.04
C ARG A 99 -5.11 -11.23 -9.09
N TYR A 100 -5.87 -11.46 -10.15
CA TYR A 100 -5.44 -12.09 -11.37
C TYR A 100 -5.87 -11.20 -12.54
N GLY A 101 -5.08 -11.20 -13.59
CA GLY A 101 -5.45 -10.56 -14.84
C GLY A 101 -5.02 -11.42 -16.00
N THR A 102 -5.55 -11.09 -17.18
CA THR A 102 -5.40 -11.83 -18.43
C THR A 102 -3.93 -12.17 -18.74
N CYS A 103 -3.04 -11.23 -18.45
CA CYS A 103 -1.61 -11.33 -18.70
C CYS A 103 -0.92 -12.42 -17.87
N MET A 104 -1.40 -12.68 -16.64
CA MET A 104 -0.78 -13.61 -15.68
C MET A 104 0.75 -13.44 -15.52
N ILE A 105 1.26 -12.20 -15.58
CA ILE A 105 2.69 -11.89 -15.43
C ILE A 105 2.97 -11.24 -14.09
N GLY A 106 3.89 -11.84 -13.33
CA GLY A 106 4.43 -11.25 -12.12
C GLY A 106 3.43 -11.15 -10.99
N THR A 107 3.80 -10.40 -9.95
CA THR A 107 2.99 -10.23 -8.73
C THR A 107 2.06 -9.03 -8.86
N TRP A 108 0.81 -9.17 -8.43
CA TRP A 108 -0.09 -8.02 -8.34
C TRP A 108 0.17 -7.18 -7.10
N VAL A 109 0.15 -5.87 -7.29
CA VAL A 109 0.25 -4.89 -6.20
C VAL A 109 -0.80 -3.81 -6.38
N LYS A 110 -1.38 -3.35 -5.28
CA LYS A 110 -2.32 -2.24 -5.26
C LYS A 110 -1.58 -0.95 -4.96
N VAL A 111 -1.70 0.02 -5.87
CA VAL A 111 -1.13 1.35 -5.74
C VAL A 111 -1.91 2.12 -4.67
N ILE A 112 -1.21 2.51 -3.60
CA ILE A 112 -1.75 3.41 -2.58
C ILE A 112 -1.48 4.84 -2.98
N GLN A 113 -0.23 5.13 -3.37
CA GLN A 113 0.22 6.47 -3.69
C GLN A 113 1.31 6.44 -4.76
N ILE A 114 1.25 7.40 -5.69
CA ILE A 114 2.34 7.65 -6.64
C ILE A 114 3.28 8.67 -6.01
N MET A 115 4.56 8.30 -5.86
CA MET A 115 5.57 9.16 -5.23
C MET A 115 6.34 9.98 -6.26
N GLY A 116 6.49 9.47 -7.49
CA GLY A 116 7.13 10.19 -8.58
C GLY A 116 7.14 9.42 -9.90
N THR A 117 7.18 10.16 -10.99
CA THR A 117 7.30 9.68 -12.37
C THR A 117 8.39 10.48 -13.09
N GLY A 118 9.34 9.80 -13.72
CA GLY A 118 10.43 10.38 -14.50
C GLY A 118 10.24 10.23 -16.01
#